data_AF-Q52UZ4-F1
#
_entry.id   AF-Q52UZ4-F1
#
_cell.length_a   1.000
_cell.length_b   1.000
_cell.length_c   1.000
_cell.angle_alpha   90.00
_cell.angle_beta   90.00
_cell.angle_gamma   90.00
#
_symmetry.space_group_name_H-M   'P 1'
#
loop_
_entity.id
_entity.type
_entity.pdbx_description
1 polymer ?
#
loop_
_entity_poly.entity_id
_entity_poly.type
_entity_poly.pdbx_seq_one_letter_code
_entity_poly.pdbx_strand_id
1 'polypeptide(L)'
;FATSVIGCGCEAGIERRLSPEETPDGRPGVALLFFAMSGKELAKQLERRVGQCILTCPTTAVYAGLADGEPVALGKNLRFFGDGWQIAKQIGGQRHWRVPVMDGEFVAQESTPVVKAVGGGNLLLLARDTDAALAAAEAAVAAMRRVPNVVMPFPGGVLRSGSKVGSKYPALS
;
A
#
# COMPACT_ATOMS: atom_id res chain seq x y z
N PHE A 1 -7.46 -6.32 -4.41
CA PHE A 1 -7.77 -7.22 -3.28
C PHE A 1 -7.03 -6.77 -2.03
N ALA A 2 -7.53 -5.75 -1.33
CA ALA A 2 -6.91 -5.16 -0.13
C ALA A 2 -7.90 -4.25 0.63
N THR A 3 -9.17 -4.67 0.72
CA THR A 3 -10.25 -3.80 1.23
C THR A 3 -10.41 -3.88 2.75
N SER A 4 -10.15 -5.05 3.32
CA SER A 4 -10.23 -5.28 4.76
C SER A 4 -9.25 -6.36 5.17
N VAL A 5 -8.56 -6.15 6.30
CA VAL A 5 -7.65 -7.14 6.90
C VAL A 5 -8.34 -8.48 7.19
N ILE A 6 -9.65 -8.49 7.40
CA ILE A 6 -10.46 -9.68 7.76
C ILE A 6 -10.39 -10.76 6.67
N GLY A 7 -10.48 -10.36 5.40
CA GLY A 7 -10.55 -11.30 4.27
C GLY A 7 -9.46 -11.11 3.21
N CYS A 8 -8.76 -9.97 3.20
CA CYS A 8 -7.75 -9.65 2.18
C CYS A 8 -6.30 -9.77 2.70
N GLY A 9 -6.09 -10.01 3.99
CA GLY A 9 -4.78 -10.07 4.65
C GLY A 9 -4.13 -8.70 4.89
N CYS A 10 -4.48 -7.67 4.12
CA CYS A 10 -4.12 -6.29 4.40
C CYS A 10 -5.23 -5.32 3.95
N GLU A 11 -5.15 -4.10 4.45
CA GLU A 11 -5.79 -2.93 3.85
C GLU A 11 -4.73 -2.15 3.09
N ALA A 12 -5.02 -1.72 1.85
CA ALA A 12 -4.08 -0.92 1.08
C ALA A 12 -4.79 -0.01 0.09
N GLY A 13 -4.14 1.09 -0.28
CA GLY A 13 -4.65 2.01 -1.28
C GLY A 13 -3.58 2.94 -1.82
N ILE A 14 -3.95 3.64 -2.91
CA ILE A 14 -3.20 4.78 -3.41
C ILE A 14 -3.49 5.96 -2.49
N GLU A 15 -2.43 6.52 -1.90
CA GLU A 15 -2.52 7.74 -1.10
C GLU A 15 -2.55 8.95 -2.02
N ARG A 16 -1.50 9.13 -2.82
CA ARG A 16 -1.42 10.21 -3.80
C ARG A 16 -0.48 9.90 -4.96
N ARG A 17 -0.56 10.72 -6.01
CA ARG A 17 0.44 10.76 -7.08
C ARG A 17 1.61 11.65 -6.64
N LEU A 18 2.81 11.29 -7.10
CA LEU A 18 4.04 12.02 -6.86
C LEU A 18 4.56 12.58 -8.18
N SER A 19 4.99 13.83 -8.15
CA SER A 19 5.70 14.45 -9.25
C SER A 19 7.15 13.91 -9.34
N PRO A 20 7.82 14.00 -10.50
CA PRO A 20 9.22 13.62 -10.67
C PRO A 20 10.18 14.26 -9.64
N GLU A 21 9.87 15.47 -9.17
CA GLU A 21 10.70 16.22 -8.22
C GLU A 21 10.61 15.66 -6.79
N GLU A 22 9.59 14.85 -6.50
CA GLU A 22 9.37 14.22 -5.21
C GLU A 22 9.92 12.79 -5.12
N THR A 23 10.38 12.22 -6.22
CA THR A 23 10.81 10.81 -6.28
C THR A 23 12.33 10.67 -6.34
N PRO A 24 12.91 9.62 -5.74
CA PRO A 24 14.36 9.44 -5.71
C PRO A 24 15.03 9.27 -7.08
N ASP A 25 14.29 8.83 -8.09
CA ASP A 25 14.79 8.54 -9.43
C ASP A 25 14.34 9.55 -10.49
N GLY A 26 13.66 10.63 -10.09
CA GLY A 26 13.25 11.69 -11.02
C GLY A 26 12.14 11.27 -11.97
N ARG A 27 11.33 10.26 -11.62
CA ARG A 27 10.22 9.74 -12.44
C ARG A 27 8.85 9.97 -11.79
N PRO A 28 7.75 10.02 -12.56
CA PRO A 28 6.42 10.07 -11.98
C PRO A 28 6.17 8.88 -11.04
N GLY A 29 5.62 9.15 -9.86
CA GLY A 29 5.43 8.14 -8.83
C GLY A 29 4.00 8.06 -8.29
N VAL A 30 3.75 7.02 -7.50
CA VAL A 30 2.52 6.87 -6.73
C VAL A 30 2.90 6.41 -5.33
N ALA A 31 2.41 7.11 -4.32
CA ALA A 31 2.54 6.69 -2.93
C ALA A 31 1.42 5.70 -2.58
N LEU A 32 1.82 4.58 -1.97
CA LEU A 32 0.94 3.51 -1.54
C LEU A 32 1.02 3.39 -0.02
N LEU A 33 -0.13 3.22 0.63
CA LEU A 33 -0.18 2.85 2.04
C LEU A 33 -0.69 1.43 2.20
N PHE A 34 -0.04 0.68 3.09
CA PHE A 34 -0.38 -0.69 3.44
C PHE A 34 -0.56 -0.78 4.96
N PHE A 35 -1.61 -1.47 5.38
CA PHE A 35 -1.99 -1.64 6.78
C PHE A 35 -2.28 -3.12 7.05
N ALA A 36 -1.83 -3.59 8.21
CA ALA A 36 -2.16 -4.92 8.71
C ALA A 36 -2.23 -4.88 10.25
N MET A 37 -2.79 -5.92 10.86
CA MET A 37 -2.97 -6.01 12.31
C MET A 37 -1.65 -6.16 13.09
N SER A 38 -0.55 -6.50 12.43
CA SER A 38 0.77 -6.62 13.06
C SER A 38 1.89 -6.30 12.06
N GLY A 39 3.06 -5.88 12.56
CA GLY A 39 4.24 -5.64 11.73
C GLY A 39 4.70 -6.89 10.97
N LYS A 40 4.57 -8.08 11.57
CA LYS A 40 4.90 -9.36 10.93
C LYS A 40 4.01 -9.65 9.72
N GLU A 41 2.68 -9.49 9.86
CA GLU A 41 1.77 -9.70 8.73
C GLU A 41 1.95 -8.59 7.68
N LEU A 42 2.20 -7.35 8.10
CA LEU A 42 2.48 -6.26 7.17
C LEU A 42 3.72 -6.55 6.32
N ALA A 43 4.83 -6.98 6.92
CA ALA A 43 6.05 -7.34 6.19
C ALA A 43 5.80 -8.47 5.16
N LYS A 44 5.02 -9.48 5.54
CA LYS A 44 4.62 -10.58 4.64
C LYS A 44 3.75 -10.09 3.47
N GLN A 45 2.83 -9.17 3.73
CA GLN A 45 1.95 -8.58 2.70
C GLN A 45 2.74 -7.66 1.77
N LEU A 46 3.68 -6.86 2.29
CA LEU A 46 4.59 -6.04 1.51
C LEU A 46 5.41 -6.92 0.55
N GLU A 47 6.08 -7.96 1.06
CA GLU A 47 6.89 -8.86 0.22
C GLU A 47 6.06 -9.48 -0.91
N ARG A 48 4.88 -10.02 -0.60
CA ARG A 48 4.00 -10.64 -1.60
C ARG A 48 3.52 -9.65 -2.65
N ARG A 49 3.06 -8.48 -2.23
CA ARG A 49 2.43 -7.50 -3.13
C ARG A 49 3.47 -6.76 -3.95
N VAL A 50 4.60 -6.40 -3.37
CA VAL A 50 5.69 -5.79 -4.12
C VAL A 50 6.29 -6.82 -5.07
N GLY A 51 6.57 -8.05 -4.61
CA GLY A 51 7.16 -9.09 -5.46
C GLY A 51 6.28 -9.57 -6.60
N GLN A 52 4.96 -9.65 -6.42
CA GLN A 52 4.04 -10.19 -7.44
C GLN A 52 3.30 -9.12 -8.24
N CYS A 53 3.27 -7.86 -7.77
CA CYS A 53 2.47 -6.81 -8.39
C CYS A 53 3.22 -5.51 -8.65
N ILE A 54 4.41 -5.29 -8.08
CA ILE A 54 5.24 -4.12 -8.40
C ILE A 54 6.42 -4.59 -9.25
N LEU A 55 7.25 -5.51 -8.74
CA LEU A 55 8.43 -6.06 -9.44
C LEU A 55 8.10 -6.56 -10.86
N THR A 56 6.90 -7.11 -11.06
CA THR A 56 6.42 -7.64 -12.35
C THR A 56 5.79 -6.58 -13.26
N CYS A 57 5.53 -5.38 -12.77
CA CYS A 57 4.99 -4.28 -13.57
C CYS A 57 6.11 -3.58 -14.36
N PRO A 58 5.90 -3.32 -15.67
CA PRO A 58 6.92 -2.71 -16.52
C PRO A 58 7.49 -1.42 -15.93
N THR A 59 8.80 -1.26 -16.02
CA THR A 59 9.54 -0.05 -15.63
C THR A 59 9.52 0.32 -14.15
N THR A 60 8.85 -0.42 -13.26
CA THR A 60 8.68 0.05 -11.89
C THR A 60 9.99 0.03 -11.08
N ALA A 61 10.04 0.89 -10.06
CA ALA A 61 11.01 0.84 -8.97
C ALA A 61 10.25 1.06 -7.65
N VAL A 62 10.82 0.65 -6.53
CA VAL A 62 10.18 0.77 -5.21
C VAL A 62 11.11 1.37 -4.17
N TYR A 63 10.62 2.40 -3.47
CA TYR A 63 11.37 3.17 -2.49
C TYR A 63 10.58 3.26 -1.18
N ALA A 64 11.27 3.51 -0.08
CA ALA A 64 10.63 3.76 1.20
C ALA A 64 9.86 5.09 1.17
N GLY A 65 8.59 5.07 1.55
CA GLY A 65 7.73 6.27 1.60
C GLY A 65 7.73 6.98 2.95
N LEU A 66 8.29 6.37 4.00
CA LEU A 66 8.36 6.91 5.35
C LEU A 66 9.82 7.20 5.72
N ALA A 67 10.06 8.27 6.47
CA ALA A 67 11.39 8.66 6.93
C ALA A 67 11.83 7.91 8.19
N ASP A 68 10.88 7.65 9.11
CA ASP A 68 11.14 7.09 10.44
C ASP A 68 10.22 5.90 10.73
N GLY A 69 10.66 5.02 11.64
CA GLY A 69 9.89 3.86 12.09
C GLY A 69 10.75 2.59 12.22
N GLU A 70 10.09 1.47 12.51
CA GLU A 70 10.75 0.17 12.57
C GLU A 70 11.04 -0.32 11.14
N PRO A 71 12.30 -0.61 10.78
CA PRO A 71 12.64 -1.01 9.42
C PRO A 71 12.20 -2.44 9.13
N VAL A 72 11.42 -2.63 8.06
CA VAL A 72 11.09 -3.95 7.52
C VAL A 72 11.68 -4.13 6.12
N ALA A 73 11.87 -5.39 5.71
CA ALA A 73 12.38 -5.70 4.38
C ALA A 73 11.43 -5.18 3.29
N LEU A 74 11.98 -4.43 2.33
CA LEU A 74 11.30 -4.02 1.11
C LEU A 74 11.91 -4.77 -0.08
N GLY A 75 13.07 -4.33 -0.56
CA GLY A 75 13.86 -5.01 -1.58
C GLY A 75 14.77 -6.11 -1.02
N LYS A 76 15.01 -6.14 0.30
CA LYS A 76 15.97 -7.08 0.94
C LYS A 76 15.69 -8.54 0.59
N ASN A 77 14.46 -9.00 0.64
CA ASN A 77 14.16 -10.41 0.31
C ASN A 77 13.97 -10.58 -1.21
N LEU A 78 13.35 -9.60 -1.87
CA LEU A 78 13.07 -9.63 -3.30
C LEU A 78 14.33 -9.69 -4.16
N ARG A 79 15.47 -9.18 -3.68
CA ARG A 79 16.74 -9.22 -4.41
C ARG A 79 17.18 -10.63 -4.82
N PHE A 80 16.77 -11.66 -4.07
CA PHE A 80 17.14 -13.05 -4.37
C PHE A 80 16.49 -13.55 -5.65
N PHE A 81 15.47 -12.86 -6.18
CA PHE A 81 14.93 -13.11 -7.51
C PHE A 81 16.00 -12.99 -8.61
N GLY A 82 17.01 -12.14 -8.40
CA GLY A 82 18.15 -12.00 -9.31
C GLY A 82 19.12 -13.17 -9.31
N ASP A 83 18.90 -14.20 -8.49
CA ASP A 83 19.66 -15.47 -8.47
C ASP A 83 21.19 -15.31 -8.48
N GLY A 84 21.70 -14.40 -7.64
CA GLY A 84 23.13 -14.12 -7.50
C GLY A 84 23.64 -12.97 -8.36
N TRP A 85 22.83 -12.47 -9.31
CA TRP A 85 23.18 -11.37 -10.21
C TRP A 85 22.72 -9.99 -9.73
N GLN A 86 22.05 -9.91 -8.59
CA GLN A 86 21.65 -8.64 -7.99
C GLN A 86 22.87 -7.79 -7.56
N ILE A 87 22.79 -6.48 -7.81
CA ILE A 87 23.86 -5.53 -7.47
C ILE A 87 23.42 -4.64 -6.31
N ALA A 88 24.26 -4.55 -5.27
CA ALA A 88 24.08 -3.59 -4.19
C ALA A 88 24.60 -2.20 -4.58
N LYS A 89 23.87 -1.14 -4.22
CA LYS A 89 24.29 0.25 -4.36
C LYS A 89 23.96 1.04 -3.10
N GLN A 90 24.87 1.93 -2.69
CA GLN A 90 24.63 2.88 -1.60
C GLN A 90 24.45 4.27 -2.22
N ILE A 91 23.30 4.90 -2.02
CA ILE A 91 22.96 6.24 -2.55
C ILE A 91 22.38 7.05 -1.39
N GLY A 92 22.97 8.21 -1.09
CA GLY A 92 22.49 9.07 0.00
C GLY A 92 22.44 8.37 1.37
N GLY A 93 23.36 7.45 1.64
CA GLY A 93 23.37 6.65 2.87
C GLY A 93 22.35 5.50 2.90
N GLN A 94 21.51 5.36 1.88
CA GLN A 94 20.50 4.31 1.78
C GLN A 94 20.94 3.20 0.83
N ARG A 95 20.71 1.94 1.22
CA ARG A 95 21.01 0.79 0.35
C ARG A 95 19.87 0.51 -0.61
N HIS A 96 20.25 0.26 -1.87
CA HIS A 96 19.38 -0.13 -2.95
C HIS A 96 19.90 -1.42 -3.60
N TRP A 97 18.98 -2.19 -4.16
CA TRP A 97 19.22 -3.39 -4.94
C TRP A 97 18.81 -3.14 -6.39
N ARG A 98 19.68 -3.47 -7.33
CA ARG A 98 19.36 -3.56 -8.76
C ARG A 98 19.25 -5.05 -9.09
N VAL A 99 18.03 -5.49 -9.40
CA VAL A 99 17.71 -6.91 -9.63
C VAL A 99 17.49 -7.11 -11.12
N PRO A 100 18.28 -7.96 -11.80
CA PRO A 100 18.07 -8.23 -13.23
C PRO A 100 16.69 -8.84 -13.49
N VAL A 101 15.99 -8.30 -14.48
CA VAL A 101 14.68 -8.74 -14.96
C VAL A 101 14.64 -8.65 -16.50
N MET A 102 13.59 -9.16 -17.14
CA MET A 102 13.54 -9.25 -18.61
C MET A 102 13.68 -7.90 -19.32
N ASP A 103 13.11 -6.83 -18.77
CA ASP A 103 13.14 -5.48 -19.35
C ASP A 103 14.32 -4.62 -18.84
N GLY A 104 15.25 -5.20 -18.08
CA GLY A 104 16.43 -4.53 -17.55
C GLY A 104 16.62 -4.80 -16.07
N GLU A 105 16.29 -3.82 -15.23
CA GLU A 105 16.52 -3.90 -13.78
C GLU A 105 15.32 -3.41 -12.98
N PHE A 106 14.93 -4.19 -11.97
CA PHE A 106 14.05 -3.74 -10.92
C PHE A 106 14.88 -3.11 -9.79
N VAL A 107 14.68 -1.81 -9.55
CA VAL A 107 15.37 -1.07 -8.49
C VAL A 107 14.50 -1.06 -7.23
N ALA A 108 15.05 -1.53 -6.12
CA ALA A 108 14.35 -1.58 -4.84
C ALA A 108 15.23 -1.10 -3.67
N GLN A 109 14.74 -0.18 -2.86
CA GLN A 109 15.38 0.18 -1.59
C GLN A 109 15.38 -1.03 -0.63
N GLU A 110 16.44 -1.22 0.16
CA GLU A 110 16.63 -2.41 0.99
C GLU A 110 15.47 -2.62 1.98
N SER A 111 15.11 -1.56 2.70
CA SER A 111 14.08 -1.56 3.73
C SER A 111 13.15 -0.36 3.58
N THR A 112 11.98 -0.46 4.21
CA THR A 112 11.07 0.66 4.44
C THR A 112 10.70 0.73 5.92
N PRO A 113 10.56 1.93 6.51
CA PRO A 113 10.04 2.03 7.86
C PRO A 113 8.56 1.64 7.93
N VAL A 114 8.15 1.18 9.11
CA VAL A 114 6.77 0.91 9.51
C VAL A 114 6.49 1.65 10.81
N VAL A 115 5.31 2.24 10.91
CA VAL A 115 4.84 2.97 12.09
C VAL A 115 3.48 2.43 12.55
N LYS A 116 3.13 2.71 13.82
CA LYS A 116 1.75 2.52 14.28
C LYS A 116 0.85 3.56 13.61
N ALA A 117 -0.29 3.12 13.12
CA ALA A 117 -1.26 3.97 12.43
C ALA A 117 -2.69 3.66 12.92
N VAL A 118 -3.64 4.48 12.49
CA VAL A 118 -5.06 4.33 12.81
C VAL A 118 -5.76 3.65 11.63
N GLY A 119 -6.46 2.55 11.92
CA GLY A 119 -7.39 1.90 10.99
C GLY A 119 -8.83 2.05 11.46
N GLY A 120 -9.78 2.07 10.52
CA GLY A 120 -11.22 2.02 10.83
C GLY A 120 -11.92 3.34 11.11
N GLY A 121 -11.27 4.49 10.89
CA GLY A 121 -11.98 5.78 10.86
C GLY A 121 -13.09 5.75 9.80
N ASN A 122 -14.32 6.12 10.18
CA ASN A 122 -15.48 5.98 9.30
C ASN A 122 -16.55 7.05 9.53
N LEU A 123 -17.38 7.26 8.50
CA LEU A 123 -18.57 8.09 8.53
C LEU A 123 -19.75 7.27 7.99
N LEU A 124 -20.94 7.44 8.59
CA LEU A 124 -22.19 6.90 8.06
C LEU A 124 -22.96 8.02 7.37
N LEU A 125 -23.28 7.82 6.09
CA LEU A 125 -24.04 8.77 5.28
C LEU A 125 -25.47 8.25 5.15
N LEU A 126 -26.42 8.95 5.79
CA LEU A 126 -27.84 8.64 5.73
C LEU A 126 -28.49 9.58 4.71
N ALA A 127 -29.15 9.02 3.70
CA ALA A 127 -29.82 9.78 2.64
C ALA A 127 -31.21 9.19 2.36
N ARG A 128 -32.01 9.93 1.58
CA ARG A 128 -33.39 9.55 1.25
C ARG A 128 -33.48 8.39 0.26
N ASP A 129 -32.47 8.24 -0.60
CA ASP A 129 -32.40 7.24 -1.65
C ASP A 129 -30.93 6.89 -1.96
N THR A 130 -30.74 5.84 -2.76
CA THR A 130 -29.43 5.30 -3.09
C THR A 130 -28.58 6.28 -3.90
N ASP A 131 -29.19 7.03 -4.82
CA ASP A 131 -28.47 7.97 -5.68
C ASP A 131 -27.92 9.13 -4.86
N ALA A 132 -28.71 9.68 -3.94
CA ALA A 132 -28.27 10.71 -3.00
C ALA A 132 -27.16 10.21 -2.06
N ALA A 133 -27.26 8.97 -1.57
CA ALA A 133 -26.22 8.36 -0.73
C ALA A 133 -24.90 8.18 -1.49
N LEU A 134 -24.97 7.69 -2.74
CA LEU A 134 -23.79 7.48 -3.56
C LEU A 134 -23.13 8.82 -3.93
N ALA A 135 -23.91 9.82 -4.35
CA ALA A 135 -23.39 11.14 -4.68
C ALA A 135 -22.66 11.78 -3.48
N ALA A 136 -23.24 11.67 -2.27
CA ALA A 136 -22.59 12.15 -1.05
C ALA A 136 -21.30 11.37 -0.72
N ALA A 137 -21.30 10.04 -0.90
CA ALA A 137 -20.13 9.20 -0.66
C ALA A 137 -18.99 9.49 -1.64
N GLU A 138 -19.28 9.65 -2.93
CA GLU A 138 -18.28 9.98 -3.94
C GLU A 138 -17.69 11.38 -3.72
N ALA A 139 -18.52 12.35 -3.34
CA ALA A 139 -18.06 13.69 -2.96
C ALA A 139 -17.12 13.64 -1.73
N ALA A 140 -17.47 12.85 -0.71
CA ALA A 140 -16.63 12.64 0.46
C ALA A 140 -15.29 11.97 0.09
N VAL A 141 -15.31 10.93 -0.75
CA VAL A 141 -14.09 10.27 -1.25
C VAL A 141 -13.20 11.26 -2.01
N ALA A 142 -13.79 12.08 -2.90
CA ALA A 142 -13.05 13.07 -3.66
C ALA A 142 -12.36 14.12 -2.75
N ALA A 143 -13.02 14.52 -1.66
CA ALA A 143 -12.42 15.40 -0.66
C ALA A 143 -11.31 14.70 0.13
N MET A 144 -11.55 13.47 0.61
CA MET A 144 -10.59 12.70 1.40
C MET A 144 -9.31 12.37 0.62
N ARG A 145 -9.38 12.17 -0.71
CA ARG A 145 -8.21 11.97 -1.58
C ARG A 145 -7.25 13.17 -1.62
N ARG A 146 -7.66 14.34 -1.12
CA ARG A 146 -6.79 15.53 -1.01
C ARG A 146 -6.05 15.59 0.31
N VAL A 147 -6.40 14.71 1.26
CA VAL A 147 -5.75 14.63 2.57
C VAL A 147 -4.55 13.69 2.46
N PRO A 148 -3.33 14.16 2.76
CA PRO A 148 -2.15 13.31 2.73
C PRO A 148 -2.21 12.23 3.82
N ASN A 149 -1.50 11.12 3.60
CA ASN A 149 -1.39 10.00 4.53
C ASN A 149 -2.71 9.29 4.86
N VAL A 150 -3.69 9.33 3.94
CA VAL A 150 -5.00 8.68 4.09
C VAL A 150 -5.29 7.80 2.88
N VAL A 151 -5.90 6.64 3.10
CA VAL A 151 -6.49 5.80 2.05
C VAL A 151 -7.90 5.39 2.40
N MET A 152 -8.70 5.13 1.37
CA MET A 152 -10.03 4.52 1.50
C MET A 152 -9.98 3.15 0.80
N PRO A 153 -9.70 2.06 1.54
CA PRO A 153 -9.30 0.78 0.94
C PRO A 153 -10.46 0.03 0.25
N PHE A 154 -11.71 0.37 0.57
CA PHE A 154 -12.88 -0.23 -0.05
C PHE A 154 -13.04 0.16 -1.54
N PRO A 155 -13.77 -0.60 -2.35
CA PRO A 155 -13.97 -0.29 -3.77
C PRO A 155 -14.54 1.11 -3.96
N GLY A 156 -13.87 1.94 -4.76
CA GLY A 156 -14.25 3.35 -4.96
C GLY A 156 -14.10 4.23 -3.72
N GLY A 157 -13.55 3.70 -2.61
CA GLY A 157 -13.49 4.36 -1.32
C GLY A 157 -14.77 4.24 -0.48
N VAL A 158 -15.75 3.43 -0.90
CA VAL A 158 -17.07 3.36 -0.28
C VAL A 158 -17.39 1.93 0.18
N LEU A 159 -17.89 1.80 1.41
CA LEU A 159 -18.34 0.53 1.98
C LEU A 159 -19.87 0.46 1.98
N ARG A 160 -20.45 -0.45 1.18
CA ARG A 160 -21.91 -0.62 1.10
C ARG A 160 -22.51 -1.60 2.11
N SER A 161 -21.74 -2.60 2.54
CA SER A 161 -22.31 -3.75 3.27
C SER A 161 -22.48 -3.48 4.76
N GLY A 162 -21.64 -2.62 5.34
CA GLY A 162 -21.44 -2.55 6.78
C GLY A 162 -21.05 -3.90 7.39
N SER A 163 -20.59 -3.88 8.62
CA SER A 163 -20.44 -5.11 9.41
C SER A 163 -20.58 -4.76 10.90
N LYS A 164 -20.77 -5.80 11.71
CA LYS A 164 -20.74 -5.70 13.18
C LYS A 164 -19.86 -6.83 13.69
N VAL A 165 -19.31 -6.66 14.88
CA VAL A 165 -18.58 -7.72 15.57
C VAL A 165 -19.56 -8.84 15.95
N GLY A 166 -19.17 -10.07 15.65
CA GLY A 166 -19.90 -11.27 15.96
C GLY A 166 -21.15 -11.48 15.09
N SER A 167 -21.77 -12.63 15.29
CA SER A 167 -22.92 -13.07 14.52
C SER A 167 -23.90 -13.87 15.36
N LYS A 168 -25.15 -13.91 14.89
CA LYS A 168 -26.13 -14.88 15.37
C LYS A 168 -25.76 -16.31 14.96
N TYR A 169 -24.93 -16.45 13.93
CA TYR A 169 -24.38 -17.72 13.46
C TYR A 169 -22.96 -17.90 14.02
N PRO A 170 -22.72 -18.89 14.92
CA PRO A 170 -21.45 -19.00 15.67
C PRO A 170 -20.18 -19.16 14.84
N ALA A 171 -20.30 -19.64 13.60
CA ALA A 171 -19.15 -19.83 12.71
C ALA A 171 -18.65 -18.53 12.06
N LEU A 172 -19.35 -17.40 12.24
CA LEU A 172 -18.99 -16.11 11.67
C LEU A 172 -18.43 -15.17 12.74
N SER A 173 -17.39 -14.41 12.36
CA SER A 173 -16.75 -13.38 13.19
C SER A 173 -17.41 -12.02 13.06
#